data_AF-X1BK84-F1
#
_entry.id   AF-X1BK84-F1
#
_cell.length_a   1.000
_cell.length_b   1.000
_cell.length_c   1.000
_cell.angle_alpha   90.00
_cell.angle_beta   90.00
_cell.angle_gamma   90.00
#
_symmetry.space_group_name_H-M   'P 1'
#
loop_
_entity.id
_entity.type
_entity.pdbx_description
1 polymer ?
#
loop_
_entity_poly.entity_id
_entity_poly.type
_entity_poly.pdbx_seq_one_letter_code
_entity_poly.pdbx_strand_id
1 'polypeptide(L)'
;QEQNVVNTSLNTLTIIFLYVGMVSLLTGIQNIITPGIIIDPLLLLISLIFFIGIPLFLGIVSKRLIITSKGLSWFNDSYKPFVGKISIVALLTTLVVLFSLNGDVLINRPDLLLQISIPLLVGFVIVVAYNVFITKISKMKYREAIITIIIGSSSHFEIAIATAVTMYGVGSVAALGTTMGLFWEVPVMIAMVYLGKFLGKRGFWKSK
;
A
#
# COMPACT_ATOMS: atom_id res chain seq x y z
N GLN A 1 10.28 -17.15 2.24
CA GLN A 1 10.38 -16.16 1.14
C GLN A 1 9.27 -16.42 0.14
N GLU A 2 8.98 -17.67 -0.20
CA GLU A 2 7.84 -18.07 -1.04
C GLU A 2 6.49 -17.54 -0.54
N GLN A 3 6.17 -17.72 0.75
CA GLN A 3 4.90 -17.23 1.30
C GLN A 3 4.71 -15.71 1.17
N ASN A 4 5.78 -14.91 1.29
CA ASN A 4 5.69 -13.45 1.12
C ASN A 4 5.31 -13.12 -0.32
N VAL A 5 5.94 -13.78 -1.29
CA VAL A 5 5.65 -13.55 -2.71
C VAL A 5 4.22 -13.94 -3.04
N VAL A 6 3.76 -15.10 -2.55
CA VAL A 6 2.37 -15.55 -2.76
C VAL A 6 1.37 -14.58 -2.15
N ASN A 7 1.55 -14.18 -0.89
CA ASN A 7 0.63 -13.26 -0.21
C ASN A 7 0.60 -11.88 -0.89
N THR A 8 1.76 -11.34 -1.28
CA THR A 8 1.82 -10.07 -1.99
C THR A 8 1.18 -10.17 -3.37
N SER A 9 1.42 -11.24 -4.13
CA SER A 9 0.77 -11.44 -5.44
C SER A 9 -0.75 -11.57 -5.31
N LEU A 10 -1.24 -12.31 -4.31
CA LEU A 10 -2.68 -12.39 -4.04
C LEU A 10 -3.25 -11.02 -3.69
N ASN A 11 -2.57 -10.25 -2.84
CA ASN A 11 -2.99 -8.90 -2.49
C ASN A 11 -3.09 -7.99 -3.72
N THR A 12 -2.08 -7.99 -4.58
CA THR A 12 -2.10 -7.22 -5.83
C THR A 12 -3.24 -7.65 -6.76
N LEU A 13 -3.50 -8.95 -6.90
CA LEU A 13 -4.63 -9.44 -7.69
C LEU A 13 -5.97 -8.97 -7.10
N THR A 14 -6.12 -9.08 -5.78
CA THR A 14 -7.32 -8.60 -5.07
C THR A 14 -7.53 -7.11 -5.30
N ILE A 15 -6.48 -6.30 -5.27
CA ILE A 15 -6.56 -4.86 -5.58
C ILE A 15 -7.04 -4.66 -7.02
N ILE A 16 -6.47 -5.35 -8.01
CA ILE A 16 -6.88 -5.19 -9.42
C ILE A 16 -8.39 -5.45 -9.62
N PHE A 17 -8.96 -6.44 -8.92
CA PHE A 17 -10.37 -6.78 -9.06
C PHE A 17 -11.32 -5.98 -8.17
N LEU A 18 -10.94 -5.71 -6.91
CA LEU A 18 -11.84 -5.11 -5.92
C LEU A 18 -11.68 -3.60 -5.78
N TYR A 19 -10.56 -3.00 -6.23
CA TYR A 19 -10.27 -1.59 -5.96
C TYR A 19 -11.36 -0.64 -6.46
N VAL A 20 -11.71 -0.73 -7.75
CA VAL A 20 -12.73 0.16 -8.35
C VAL A 20 -14.08 -0.02 -7.67
N GLY A 21 -14.49 -1.27 -7.41
CA GLY A 21 -15.75 -1.58 -6.75
C GLY A 21 -15.80 -1.06 -5.31
N MET A 22 -14.74 -1.30 -4.54
CA MET A 22 -14.65 -0.87 -3.14
C MET A 22 -14.61 0.66 -3.02
N VAL A 23 -13.80 1.33 -3.85
CA VAL A 23 -13.73 2.80 -3.84
C VAL A 23 -15.09 3.38 -4.22
N SER A 24 -15.71 2.92 -5.31
CA SER A 24 -17.01 3.41 -5.77
C SER A 24 -18.11 3.18 -4.73
N LEU A 25 -18.09 2.03 -4.03
CA LEU A 25 -19.03 1.73 -2.96
C LEU A 25 -18.85 2.68 -1.77
N LEU A 26 -17.62 2.81 -1.26
CA LEU A 26 -17.33 3.64 -0.08
C LEU A 26 -17.64 5.12 -0.35
N THR A 27 -17.32 5.61 -1.55
CA THR A 27 -17.58 6.99 -1.93
C THR A 27 -19.05 7.22 -2.29
N GLY A 28 -19.72 6.20 -2.83
CA GLY A 28 -21.17 6.19 -3.00
C GLY A 28 -21.90 6.32 -1.65
N ILE A 29 -21.44 5.61 -0.62
CA ILE A 29 -21.95 5.75 0.75
C ILE A 29 -21.66 7.16 1.28
N GLN A 30 -20.47 7.70 1.04
CA GLN A 30 -20.12 9.06 1.46
C GLN A 30 -21.00 10.12 0.79
N ASN A 31 -21.35 9.95 -0.50
CA ASN A 31 -22.25 10.86 -1.22
C ASN A 31 -23.65 10.96 -0.62
N ILE A 32 -24.14 9.89 0.01
CA ILE A 32 -25.43 9.89 0.71
C ILE A 32 -25.38 10.83 1.93
N ILE A 33 -24.21 10.93 2.57
CA ILE A 33 -23.98 11.74 3.78
C ILE A 33 -23.58 13.17 3.41
N THR A 34 -22.75 13.34 2.38
CA THR A 34 -22.25 14.63 1.88
C THR A 34 -22.45 14.70 0.36
N PRO A 35 -23.57 15.25 -0.13
CA PRO A 35 -23.87 15.31 -1.56
C PRO A 35 -22.85 16.16 -2.33
N GLY A 36 -22.27 15.63 -3.40
CA GLY A 36 -21.41 16.39 -4.34
C GLY A 36 -20.11 15.71 -4.78
N ILE A 37 -19.78 14.52 -4.27
CA ILE A 37 -18.55 13.78 -4.60
C ILE A 37 -18.83 12.79 -5.75
N ILE A 38 -19.08 13.28 -6.96
CA ILE A 38 -19.28 12.39 -8.11
C ILE A 38 -17.92 11.78 -8.50
N ILE A 39 -17.80 10.46 -8.34
CA ILE A 39 -16.62 9.72 -8.75
C ILE A 39 -16.97 8.93 -9.99
N ASP A 40 -16.18 9.12 -11.06
CA ASP A 40 -16.30 8.35 -12.28
C ASP A 40 -15.56 7.00 -12.13
N PRO A 41 -16.28 5.85 -12.10
CA PRO A 41 -15.65 4.54 -12.02
C PRO A 41 -14.76 4.23 -13.22
N LEU A 42 -15.03 4.85 -14.38
CA LEU A 42 -14.18 4.70 -15.57
C LEU A 42 -12.82 5.36 -15.34
N LEU A 43 -12.79 6.53 -14.72
CA LEU A 43 -11.55 7.24 -14.40
C LEU A 43 -10.73 6.47 -13.36
N LEU A 44 -11.39 5.86 -12.37
CA LEU A 44 -10.75 4.93 -11.42
C LEU A 44 -10.10 3.75 -12.12
N LEU A 45 -10.82 3.11 -13.05
CA LEU A 45 -10.32 1.96 -13.81
C LEU A 45 -9.14 2.36 -14.70
N ILE A 46 -9.22 3.51 -15.37
CA ILE A 46 -8.12 4.04 -16.18
C ILE A 46 -6.89 4.27 -15.29
N SER A 47 -7.05 4.92 -14.14
CA SER A 47 -5.95 5.13 -13.20
C SER A 47 -5.32 3.80 -12.76
N LEU A 48 -6.15 2.82 -12.34
CA LEU A 48 -5.68 1.49 -11.97
C LEU A 48 -4.87 0.81 -13.08
N ILE A 49 -5.34 0.88 -14.33
CA ILE A 49 -4.64 0.29 -15.49
C ILE A 49 -3.30 1.00 -15.72
N PHE A 50 -3.26 2.33 -15.65
CA PHE A 50 -2.02 3.07 -15.89
C PHE A 50 -0.99 2.86 -14.78
N PHE A 51 -1.41 2.86 -13.51
CA PHE A 51 -0.49 2.80 -12.37
C PHE A 51 -0.11 1.37 -11.95
N ILE A 52 -0.94 0.36 -12.25
CA ILE A 52 -0.64 -1.05 -11.92
C ILE A 52 -0.59 -1.91 -13.19
N GLY A 53 -1.62 -1.83 -14.03
CA GLY A 53 -1.79 -2.75 -15.17
C GLY A 53 -0.64 -2.70 -16.15
N ILE A 54 -0.27 -1.50 -16.63
CA ILE A 54 0.82 -1.29 -17.58
C ILE A 54 2.17 -1.70 -16.98
N PRO A 55 2.59 -1.23 -15.78
CA PRO A 55 3.83 -1.67 -15.15
C PRO A 55 3.91 -3.19 -14.94
N LEU A 56 2.81 -3.82 -14.52
CA LEU A 56 2.75 -5.27 -14.33
C LEU A 56 2.92 -6.01 -15.66
N PHE A 57 2.23 -5.57 -16.71
CA PHE A 57 2.34 -6.15 -18.05
C PHE A 57 3.77 -6.03 -18.59
N LEU A 58 4.37 -4.83 -18.50
CA LEU A 58 5.75 -4.59 -18.90
C LEU A 58 6.74 -5.43 -18.08
N GLY A 59 6.49 -5.63 -16.79
CA GLY A 59 7.28 -6.49 -15.92
C GLY A 59 7.25 -7.97 -16.35
N ILE A 60 6.09 -8.49 -16.74
CA ILE A 60 5.94 -9.86 -17.23
C ILE A 60 6.61 -10.04 -18.58
N VAL A 61 6.40 -9.09 -19.50
CA VAL A 61 6.99 -9.12 -20.85
C VAL A 61 8.50 -9.02 -20.76
N SER A 62 9.04 -8.05 -20.01
CA SER A 62 10.49 -7.90 -19.81
C SER A 62 11.11 -9.15 -19.19
N LYS A 63 10.48 -9.74 -18.15
CA LYS A 63 10.93 -11.01 -17.57
C LYS A 63 11.02 -12.13 -18.61
N ARG A 64 9.98 -12.31 -19.42
CA ARG A 64 9.97 -13.36 -20.46
C ARG A 64 11.07 -13.11 -21.49
N LEU A 65 11.17 -11.90 -22.04
CA LEU A 65 12.16 -11.56 -23.07
C LEU A 65 13.61 -11.72 -22.55
N ILE A 66 13.88 -11.30 -21.31
CA ILE A 66 15.21 -11.38 -20.72
C ILE A 66 15.61 -12.82 -20.42
N ILE A 67 14.70 -13.64 -19.89
CA ILE A 67 14.98 -15.05 -19.61
C ILE A 67 15.24 -15.81 -20.92
N THR A 68 14.45 -15.55 -21.97
CA THR A 68 14.65 -16.20 -23.28
C THR A 68 15.95 -15.78 -23.94
N SER A 69 16.39 -14.53 -23.78
CA SER A 69 17.61 -14.02 -24.44
C SER A 69 18.90 -14.24 -23.67
N LYS A 70 18.88 -14.12 -22.33
CA LYS A 70 20.08 -14.14 -21.48
C LYS A 70 20.09 -15.26 -20.43
N GLY A 71 19.03 -16.05 -20.35
CA GLY A 71 18.91 -17.15 -19.39
C GLY A 71 18.47 -16.71 -17.99
N LEU A 72 18.12 -17.71 -17.17
CA LEU A 72 17.57 -17.50 -15.83
C LEU A 72 18.61 -16.99 -14.81
N SER A 73 19.87 -17.41 -14.94
CA SER A 73 20.96 -16.98 -14.06
C SER A 73 21.19 -15.47 -14.18
N TRP A 74 21.33 -14.97 -15.41
CA TRP A 74 21.53 -13.53 -15.66
C TRP A 74 20.34 -12.68 -15.16
N PHE A 75 19.10 -13.17 -15.31
CA PHE A 75 17.93 -12.49 -14.76
C PHE A 75 18.02 -12.34 -13.24
N ASN A 76 18.39 -13.41 -12.52
CA ASN A 76 18.45 -13.41 -11.07
C ASN A 76 19.66 -12.63 -10.51
N ASP A 77 20.81 -12.71 -11.16
CA ASP A 77 22.06 -12.18 -10.62
C ASP A 77 22.36 -10.75 -11.07
N SER A 78 21.86 -10.33 -12.24
CA SER A 78 22.15 -9.00 -12.80
C SER A 78 20.89 -8.12 -12.90
N TYR A 79 19.85 -8.59 -13.59
CA TYR A 79 18.66 -7.76 -13.86
C TYR A 79 17.86 -7.48 -12.58
N LYS A 80 17.52 -8.53 -11.82
CA LYS A 80 16.68 -8.41 -10.62
C LYS A 80 17.30 -7.47 -9.56
N PRO A 81 18.60 -7.57 -9.21
CA PRO A 81 19.22 -6.63 -8.26
C PRO A 81 19.30 -5.20 -8.80
N PHE A 82 19.53 -5.03 -10.10
CA PHE A 82 19.59 -3.71 -10.73
C PHE A 82 18.25 -2.98 -10.69
N VAL A 83 17.16 -3.66 -11.11
CA VAL A 83 15.80 -3.12 -11.05
C VAL A 83 15.37 -2.85 -9.62
N GLY A 84 15.80 -3.68 -8.66
CA GLY A 84 15.55 -3.44 -7.23
C GLY A 84 16.13 -2.10 -6.75
N LYS A 85 17.37 -1.77 -7.14
CA LYS A 85 17.98 -0.47 -6.82
C LYS A 85 17.24 0.70 -7.45
N ILE A 86 16.87 0.57 -8.73
CA ILE A 86 16.08 1.60 -9.44
C ILE A 86 14.73 1.82 -8.75
N SER A 87 14.06 0.74 -8.33
CA SER A 87 12.77 0.81 -7.66
C SER A 87 12.86 1.59 -6.35
N ILE A 88 13.92 1.38 -5.55
CA ILE A 88 14.15 2.13 -4.32
C ILE A 88 14.38 3.62 -4.62
N VAL A 89 15.20 3.94 -5.63
CA VAL A 89 15.46 5.34 -6.02
C VAL A 89 14.17 6.01 -6.51
N ALA A 90 13.38 5.33 -7.34
CA ALA A 90 12.10 5.84 -7.83
C ALA A 90 11.12 6.09 -6.68
N LEU A 91 10.97 5.12 -5.77
CA LEU A 91 10.12 5.24 -4.59
C LEU A 91 10.51 6.43 -3.72
N LEU A 92 11.80 6.57 -3.40
CA LEU A 92 12.29 7.69 -2.59
C LEU A 92 12.13 9.03 -3.32
N THR A 93 12.32 9.05 -4.64
CA THR A 93 12.11 10.27 -5.44
C THR A 93 10.64 10.69 -5.39
N THR A 94 9.72 9.75 -5.60
CA THR A 94 8.28 10.00 -5.48
C THR A 94 7.91 10.50 -4.09
N LEU A 95 8.47 9.88 -3.04
CA LEU A 95 8.29 10.30 -1.65
C LEU A 95 8.71 11.77 -1.46
N VAL A 96 9.93 12.13 -1.87
CA VAL A 96 10.47 13.49 -1.76
C VAL A 96 9.61 14.49 -2.52
N VAL A 97 9.19 14.16 -3.75
CA VAL A 97 8.35 15.04 -4.57
C VAL A 97 6.99 15.26 -3.89
N LEU A 98 6.33 14.21 -3.41
CA LEU A 98 5.03 14.31 -2.77
C LEU A 98 5.08 15.13 -1.47
N PHE A 99 6.09 14.92 -0.64
CA PHE A 99 6.26 15.73 0.56
C PHE A 99 6.66 17.17 0.26
N SER A 100 7.42 17.41 -0.80
CA SER A 100 7.75 18.77 -1.26
C SER A 100 6.50 19.51 -1.73
N LEU A 101 5.67 18.88 -2.57
CA LEU A 101 4.43 19.46 -3.08
C LEU A 101 3.40 19.76 -1.98
N ASN A 102 3.39 18.97 -0.91
CA ASN A 102 2.46 19.12 0.20
C ASN A 102 3.10 19.78 1.44
N GLY A 103 4.36 20.19 1.36
CA GLY A 103 5.16 20.65 2.50
C GLY A 103 4.66 21.95 3.11
N ASP A 104 4.24 22.91 2.27
CA ASP A 104 3.67 24.17 2.74
C ASP A 104 2.38 23.97 3.53
N VAL A 105 1.52 23.04 3.09
CA VAL A 105 0.29 22.70 3.82
C VAL A 105 0.62 22.00 5.13
N LEU A 106 1.63 21.12 5.12
CA LEU A 106 2.11 20.39 6.30
C LEU A 106 2.63 21.37 7.38
N ILE A 107 3.32 22.44 6.98
CA ILE A 107 3.88 23.41 7.94
C ILE A 107 2.83 24.41 8.42
N ASN A 108 2.02 24.96 7.49
CA ASN A 108 1.13 26.09 7.80
C ASN A 108 -0.22 25.68 8.41
N ARG A 109 -0.62 24.40 8.33
CA ARG A 109 -1.94 23.92 8.82
C ARG A 109 -1.83 22.67 9.69
N PRO A 110 -1.15 22.73 10.84
CA PRO A 110 -0.99 21.59 11.75
C PRO A 110 -2.33 21.08 12.32
N ASP A 111 -3.33 21.95 12.41
CA ASP A 111 -4.71 21.62 12.77
C ASP A 111 -5.33 20.62 11.77
N LEU A 112 -5.20 20.88 10.48
CA LEU A 112 -5.70 19.98 9.42
C LEU A 112 -4.94 18.65 9.45
N LEU A 113 -3.64 18.68 9.73
CA LEU A 113 -2.84 17.46 9.85
C LEU A 113 -3.34 16.55 10.94
N LEU A 114 -3.62 17.09 12.13
CA LEU A 114 -4.14 16.30 13.24
C LEU A 114 -5.50 15.71 12.89
N GLN A 115 -6.38 16.51 12.29
CA GLN A 115 -7.72 16.07 11.89
C GLN A 115 -7.68 14.92 10.86
N ILE A 116 -6.71 14.93 9.94
CA ILE A 116 -6.52 13.86 8.94
C ILE A 116 -5.80 12.65 9.56
N SER A 117 -4.78 12.89 10.38
CA SER A 117 -3.93 11.85 10.94
C SER A 117 -4.65 10.97 11.96
N ILE A 118 -5.52 11.55 12.79
CA ILE A 118 -6.22 10.80 13.84
C ILE A 118 -7.09 9.69 13.25
N PRO A 119 -8.01 9.95 12.30
CA PRO A 119 -8.80 8.89 11.66
C PRO A 119 -7.93 7.84 10.96
N LEU A 120 -6.86 8.27 10.28
CA LEU A 120 -5.94 7.34 9.62
C LEU A 120 -5.25 6.40 10.61
N LEU A 121 -4.70 6.94 11.70
CA LEU A 121 -4.04 6.14 12.74
C LEU A 121 -5.01 5.19 13.44
N VAL A 122 -6.24 5.65 13.72
CA VAL A 122 -7.30 4.79 14.26
C VAL A 122 -7.60 3.66 13.28
N GLY A 123 -7.76 3.96 11.99
CA GLY A 123 -7.95 2.96 10.94
C GLY A 123 -6.82 1.94 10.90
N PHE A 124 -5.57 2.39 10.94
CA PHE A 124 -4.40 1.52 11.02
C PHE A 124 -4.46 0.61 12.25
N VAL A 125 -4.69 1.16 13.44
CA VAL A 125 -4.78 0.36 14.67
C VAL A 125 -5.88 -0.69 14.59
N ILE A 126 -7.05 -0.34 14.01
CA ILE A 126 -8.15 -1.27 13.82
C ILE A 126 -7.75 -2.42 12.89
N VAL A 127 -7.17 -2.11 11.72
CA VAL A 127 -6.75 -3.13 10.74
C VAL A 127 -5.66 -4.03 11.33
N VAL A 128 -4.70 -3.45 12.05
CA VAL A 128 -3.63 -4.20 12.72
C VAL A 128 -4.20 -5.10 13.80
N ALA A 129 -5.07 -4.58 14.66
CA ALA A 129 -5.72 -5.37 15.71
C ALA A 129 -6.54 -6.51 15.11
N TYR A 130 -7.27 -6.25 14.03
CA TYR A 130 -8.02 -7.25 13.29
C TYR A 130 -7.10 -8.36 12.76
N ASN A 131 -6.00 -8.02 12.10
CA ASN A 131 -5.05 -9.01 11.58
C ASN A 131 -4.36 -9.81 12.70
N VAL A 132 -3.99 -9.17 13.81
CA VAL A 132 -3.43 -9.86 14.99
C VAL A 132 -4.45 -10.84 15.59
N PHE A 133 -5.72 -10.44 15.65
CA PHE A 133 -6.79 -11.27 16.18
C PHE A 133 -7.08 -12.47 15.27
N ILE A 134 -7.21 -12.26 13.96
CA ILE A 134 -7.45 -13.32 12.98
C ILE A 134 -6.29 -14.33 12.98
N THR A 135 -5.04 -13.86 12.95
CA THR A 135 -3.88 -14.76 12.95
C THR A 135 -3.80 -15.60 14.22
N LYS A 136 -4.28 -15.07 15.36
CA LYS A 136 -4.41 -15.83 16.61
C LYS A 136 -5.50 -16.89 16.54
N ILE A 137 -6.72 -16.53 16.10
CA ILE A 137 -7.85 -17.47 16.01
C ILE A 137 -7.55 -18.59 15.02
N SER A 138 -6.94 -18.25 13.89
CA SER A 138 -6.50 -19.21 12.87
C SER A 138 -5.29 -20.05 13.31
N LYS A 139 -4.79 -19.88 14.55
CA LYS A 139 -3.67 -20.62 15.16
C LYS A 139 -2.42 -20.65 14.27
N MET A 140 -2.17 -19.55 13.56
CA MET A 140 -1.03 -19.45 12.66
C MET A 140 0.28 -19.55 13.42
N LYS A 141 1.31 -20.08 12.75
CA LYS A 141 2.67 -20.09 13.28
C LYS A 141 3.21 -18.67 13.29
N TYR A 142 4.13 -18.37 14.22
CA TYR A 142 4.71 -17.02 14.36
C TYR A 142 5.17 -16.44 13.01
N ARG A 143 5.91 -17.23 12.21
CA ARG A 143 6.44 -16.78 10.92
C ARG A 143 5.34 -16.35 9.96
N GLU A 144 4.29 -17.15 9.83
CA GLU A 144 3.15 -16.89 8.94
C GLU A 144 2.29 -15.74 9.47
N ALA A 145 2.02 -15.72 10.78
CA ALA A 145 1.25 -14.67 11.43
C ALA A 145 1.85 -13.29 11.20
N ILE A 146 3.17 -13.14 11.41
CA ILE A 146 3.85 -11.85 11.21
C ILE A 146 3.82 -11.43 9.73
N ILE A 147 4.02 -12.35 8.80
CA ILE A 147 3.93 -12.05 7.36
C ILE A 147 2.50 -11.57 7.02
N THR A 148 1.48 -12.25 7.53
CA THR A 148 0.08 -11.88 7.31
C THR A 148 -0.27 -10.54 7.94
N ILE A 149 0.18 -10.25 9.17
CA ILE A 149 -0.06 -8.97 9.83
C ILE A 149 0.59 -7.82 9.05
N ILE A 150 1.86 -7.98 8.66
CA ILE A 150 2.59 -6.95 7.92
C ILE A 150 1.94 -6.71 6.56
N ILE A 151 1.77 -7.75 5.74
CA ILE A 151 1.21 -7.60 4.39
C ILE A 151 -0.25 -7.16 4.43
N GLY A 152 -1.04 -7.71 5.35
CA GLY A 152 -2.47 -7.42 5.48
C GLY A 152 -2.79 -6.06 6.10
N SER A 153 -1.81 -5.40 6.75
CA SER A 153 -1.99 -4.06 7.31
C SER A 153 -1.27 -2.97 6.50
N SER A 154 -0.45 -3.35 5.51
CA SER A 154 0.18 -2.41 4.58
C SER A 154 -0.83 -1.88 3.57
N SER A 155 -0.66 -0.61 3.22
CA SER A 155 -1.45 0.08 2.20
C SER A 155 -0.63 0.28 0.93
N HIS A 156 -1.30 0.42 -0.21
CA HIS A 156 -0.63 0.78 -1.46
C HIS A 156 -0.86 2.26 -1.73
N PHE A 157 -0.03 3.09 -1.11
CA PHE A 157 -0.18 4.54 -1.14
C PHE A 157 -0.02 5.10 -2.56
N GLU A 158 0.79 4.48 -3.42
CA GLU A 158 1.07 4.96 -4.77
C GLU A 158 -0.22 5.01 -5.61
N ILE A 159 -1.04 3.96 -5.53
CA ILE A 159 -2.31 3.88 -6.24
C ILE A 159 -3.33 4.86 -5.63
N ALA A 160 -3.32 5.00 -4.29
CA ALA A 160 -4.22 5.91 -3.59
C ALA A 160 -3.94 7.37 -3.96
N ILE A 161 -2.66 7.78 -3.99
CA ILE A 161 -2.22 9.13 -4.36
C ILE A 161 -2.51 9.39 -5.83
N ALA A 162 -2.15 8.46 -6.72
CA ALA A 162 -2.44 8.54 -8.14
C ALA A 162 -3.93 8.80 -8.38
N THR A 163 -4.79 7.98 -7.77
CA THR A 163 -6.24 8.09 -7.88
C THR A 163 -6.75 9.41 -7.32
N ALA A 164 -6.29 9.82 -6.13
CA ALA A 164 -6.70 11.07 -5.52
C ALA A 164 -6.33 12.28 -6.37
N VAL A 165 -5.13 12.29 -6.96
CA VAL A 165 -4.68 13.36 -7.86
C VAL A 165 -5.46 13.35 -9.17
N THR A 166 -5.72 12.18 -9.77
CA THR A 166 -6.49 12.08 -11.01
C THR A 166 -7.92 12.57 -10.83
N MET A 167 -8.54 12.33 -9.67
CA MET A 167 -9.96 12.62 -9.46
C MET A 167 -10.24 13.97 -8.82
N TYR A 168 -9.43 14.36 -7.84
CA TYR A 168 -9.64 15.57 -7.04
C TYR A 168 -8.62 16.67 -7.36
N GLY A 169 -7.63 16.38 -8.20
CA GLY A 169 -6.56 17.30 -8.55
C GLY A 169 -5.41 17.31 -7.53
N VAL A 170 -4.29 17.89 -7.98
CA VAL A 170 -3.09 18.11 -7.17
C VAL A 170 -3.39 19.14 -6.08
N GLY A 171 -3.01 18.85 -4.84
CA GLY A 171 -3.21 19.75 -3.69
C GLY A 171 -4.59 19.69 -3.03
N SER A 172 -5.48 18.80 -3.48
CA SER A 172 -6.76 18.54 -2.82
C SER A 172 -6.58 17.93 -1.43
N VAL A 173 -7.59 18.07 -0.55
CA VAL A 173 -7.61 17.42 0.76
C VAL A 173 -7.52 15.89 0.65
N ALA A 174 -8.07 15.33 -0.43
CA ALA A 174 -7.94 13.90 -0.74
C ALA A 174 -6.49 13.50 -1.05
N ALA A 175 -5.78 14.27 -1.88
CA ALA A 175 -4.37 14.03 -2.21
C ALA A 175 -3.44 14.26 -0.98
N LEU A 176 -3.78 15.23 -0.15
CA LEU A 176 -3.10 15.45 1.13
C LEU A 176 -3.30 14.26 2.07
N GLY A 177 -4.53 13.76 2.20
CA GLY A 177 -4.85 12.61 3.05
C GLY A 177 -4.08 11.34 2.66
N THR A 178 -3.94 11.06 1.37
CA THR A 178 -3.19 9.90 0.88
C THR A 178 -1.68 10.04 1.11
N THR A 179 -1.14 11.26 1.03
CA THR A 179 0.25 11.56 1.39
C THR A 179 0.51 11.41 2.90
N MET A 180 -0.45 11.83 3.75
CA MET A 180 -0.34 11.61 5.20
C MET A 180 -0.38 10.13 5.58
N GLY A 181 -1.14 9.32 4.86
CA GLY A 181 -1.15 7.87 5.04
C GLY A 181 0.25 7.28 4.96
N LEU A 182 1.01 7.67 3.93
CA LEU A 182 2.41 7.26 3.73
C LEU A 182 3.34 7.71 4.86
N PHE A 183 3.17 8.94 5.35
CA PHE A 183 3.95 9.46 6.48
C PHE A 183 3.78 8.58 7.73
N TRP A 184 2.54 8.18 8.03
CA TRP A 184 2.23 7.37 9.21
C TRP A 184 2.48 5.88 9.03
N GLU A 185 2.37 5.37 7.80
CA GLU A 185 2.56 3.96 7.50
C GLU A 185 3.95 3.49 7.94
N VAL A 186 5.02 4.20 7.58
CA VAL A 186 6.38 3.75 7.89
C VAL A 186 6.63 3.58 9.41
N PRO A 187 6.34 4.58 10.28
CA PRO A 187 6.40 4.40 11.73
C PRO A 187 5.54 3.27 12.26
N VAL A 188 4.30 3.14 11.76
CA VAL A 188 3.35 2.09 12.20
C VAL A 188 3.89 0.70 11.83
N MET A 189 4.42 0.52 10.63
CA MET A 189 5.03 -0.74 10.19
C MET A 189 6.22 -1.12 11.07
N ILE A 190 7.08 -0.15 11.44
CA ILE A 190 8.20 -0.39 12.35
C ILE A 190 7.69 -0.78 13.75
N ALA A 191 6.70 -0.05 14.28
CA ALA A 191 6.07 -0.36 15.57
C ALA A 191 5.48 -1.78 15.57
N MET A 192 4.86 -2.21 14.47
CA MET A 192 4.35 -3.57 14.31
C MET A 192 5.45 -4.64 14.32
N VAL A 193 6.62 -4.39 13.74
CA VAL A 193 7.75 -5.33 13.82
C VAL A 193 8.18 -5.51 15.28
N TYR A 194 8.24 -4.43 16.06
CA TYR A 194 8.53 -4.50 17.49
C TYR A 194 7.44 -5.22 18.29
N LEU A 195 6.16 -4.91 18.01
CA LEU A 195 5.01 -5.57 18.62
C LEU A 195 5.02 -7.08 18.31
N GLY A 196 5.28 -7.46 17.07
CA GLY A 196 5.40 -8.84 16.63
C GLY A 196 6.49 -9.59 17.40
N LYS A 197 7.69 -9.01 17.49
CA LYS A 197 8.79 -9.57 18.30
C LYS A 197 8.41 -9.72 19.77
N PHE A 198 7.74 -8.72 20.34
CA PHE A 198 7.29 -8.74 21.73
C PHE A 198 6.25 -9.83 22.00
N LEU A 199 5.23 -9.95 21.16
CA LEU A 199 4.20 -10.99 21.25
C LEU A 199 4.78 -12.40 21.00
N GLY A 200 5.74 -12.52 20.09
CA GLY A 200 6.49 -13.75 19.85
C GLY A 200 7.25 -14.23 21.09
N LYS A 201 7.94 -13.32 21.79
CA LYS A 201 8.65 -13.64 23.06
C LYS A 201 7.70 -14.12 24.17
N ARG A 202 6.45 -13.64 24.18
CA ARG A 202 5.41 -14.05 25.15
C ARG A 202 4.68 -15.34 24.77
N GLY A 203 5.09 -16.01 23.69
CA GLY A 203 4.46 -17.26 23.25
C GLY A 203 3.04 -17.08 22.71
N PHE A 204 2.69 -15.87 22.24
CA PHE A 204 1.35 -15.57 21.72
C PHE A 204 0.98 -16.42 20.49
N TRP A 205 1.99 -16.76 19.66
CA TRP A 205 1.88 -17.75 18.60
C TRP A 205 2.78 -18.94 18.88
N LYS A 206 2.40 -20.12 18.38
CA LYS A 206 3.24 -21.31 18.47
C LYS A 206 4.56 -21.09 17.73
N SER A 207 5.66 -21.35 18.43
CA SER A 207 7.00 -21.37 17.84
C SER A 207 7.28 -22.77 17.28
N LYS A 208 6.79 -23.03 16.05
CA LYS A 208 7.27 -24.00 15.04
C LYS A 208 6.19 -24.36 14.03
#